data_AF-A0A8J2KGR0-F1
#
_entry.id   AF-A0A8J2KGR0-F1
#
_cell.length_a   1.000
_cell.length_b   1.000
_cell.length_c   1.000
_cell.angle_alpha   90.00
_cell.angle_beta   90.00
_cell.angle_gamma   90.00
#
_symmetry.space_group_name_H-M   'P 1'
#
loop_
_entity.id
_entity.type
_entity.pdbx_description
1 polymer ?
#
loop_
_entity_poly.entity_id
_entity_poly.type
_entity_poly.pdbx_seq_one_letter_code
_entity_poly.pdbx_strand_id
1 'polypeptide(L)'
;MINVETPRRGNFSLPCPNRQTSNSAEIYAANHAICVARQAGFVAITLRTDSEFMLNCLNWKANWKANGWRKANGELVENREELQILDQAIQGVNINFSNDKLLNKN
;
A
#
# COMPACT_ATOMS: atom_id res chain seq x y z
N MET A 1 34.11 -3.04 -4.77
CA MET A 1 33.11 -2.61 -5.76
C MET A 1 31.82 -3.35 -5.44
N ILE A 2 30.83 -2.66 -4.87
CA ILE A 2 29.50 -3.25 -4.64
C ILE A 2 28.75 -3.18 -5.96
N ASN A 3 28.46 -4.35 -6.51
CA ASN A 3 27.75 -4.52 -7.77
C ASN A 3 26.27 -4.11 -7.53
N VAL A 4 25.94 -2.84 -7.78
CA VAL A 4 24.55 -2.36 -7.80
C VAL A 4 23.91 -2.83 -9.10
N GLU A 5 23.60 -4.13 -9.17
CA GLU A 5 22.68 -4.62 -10.19
C GLU A 5 21.35 -3.89 -9.99
N THR A 6 20.93 -3.15 -11.02
CA THR A 6 19.55 -2.64 -11.16
C THR A 6 18.55 -3.70 -10.68
N PRO A 7 17.57 -3.33 -9.85
CA PRO A 7 16.64 -4.31 -9.31
C PRO A 7 15.88 -4.97 -10.45
N ARG A 8 16.04 -6.30 -10.54
CA ARG A 8 15.47 -7.12 -11.59
C ARG A 8 13.94 -6.96 -11.57
N ARG A 9 13.34 -6.74 -12.75
CA ARG A 9 11.89 -6.87 -12.93
C ARG A 9 11.47 -8.24 -12.38
N GLY A 10 10.63 -8.25 -11.35
CA GLY A 10 10.16 -9.45 -10.69
C GLY A 10 8.65 -9.38 -10.51
N ASN A 11 7.96 -10.46 -10.88
CA ASN A 11 6.55 -10.65 -10.57
C ASN A 11 6.45 -11.41 -9.25
N PHE A 12 5.65 -10.92 -8.32
CA PHE A 12 5.41 -11.57 -7.03
C PHE A 12 3.93 -11.95 -6.93
N SER A 13 3.67 -13.19 -6.50
CA SER A 13 2.33 -13.67 -6.15
C SER A 13 2.46 -14.41 -4.82
N LEU A 14 1.75 -13.94 -3.80
CA LEU A 14 1.86 -14.43 -2.44
C LEU A 14 0.47 -14.62 -1.84
N PRO A 15 0.26 -15.64 -0.99
CA PRO A 15 -0.98 -15.79 -0.26
C PRO A 15 -1.17 -14.61 0.72
N CYS A 16 -2.40 -14.09 0.81
CA CYS A 16 -2.75 -13.14 1.85
C CYS A 16 -2.79 -13.88 3.21
N PRO A 17 -1.95 -13.49 4.19
CA PRO A 17 -1.80 -14.23 5.45
C PRO A 17 -3.01 -14.09 6.38
N ASN A 18 -3.77 -13.00 6.22
CA ASN A 18 -4.90 -12.65 7.08
C ASN A 18 -6.24 -12.89 6.36
N ARG A 19 -7.28 -12.16 6.77
CA ARG A 19 -8.63 -12.21 6.22
C ARG A 19 -8.61 -12.16 4.68
N GLN A 20 -9.17 -13.19 4.05
CA GLN A 20 -9.26 -13.29 2.60
C GLN A 20 -10.40 -12.45 2.06
N THR A 21 -10.13 -11.16 1.80
CA THR A 21 -10.98 -10.26 1.01
C THR A 21 -10.15 -9.60 -0.07
N SER A 22 -10.80 -9.06 -1.12
CA SER A 22 -10.11 -8.27 -2.17
C SER A 22 -9.30 -7.13 -1.55
N ASN A 23 -9.93 -6.36 -0.66
CA ASN A 23 -9.32 -5.21 0.00
C ASN A 23 -8.07 -5.60 0.83
N SER A 24 -8.14 -6.70 1.60
CA SER A 24 -6.99 -7.16 2.37
C SER A 24 -5.83 -7.58 1.47
N ALA A 25 -6.14 -8.30 0.38
CA ALA A 25 -5.13 -8.72 -0.59
C ALA A 25 -4.47 -7.53 -1.29
N GLU A 26 -5.25 -6.51 -1.65
CA GLU A 26 -4.76 -5.27 -2.26
C GLU A 26 -3.84 -4.48 -1.33
N ILE A 27 -4.24 -4.30 -0.05
CA ILE A 27 -3.38 -3.64 0.96
C ILE A 27 -2.09 -4.43 1.16
N TYR A 28 -2.18 -5.76 1.26
CA TYR A 28 -1.02 -6.63 1.44
C TYR A 28 -0.06 -6.54 0.24
N ALA A 29 -0.59 -6.56 -0.99
CA ALA A 29 0.20 -6.40 -2.20
C ALA A 29 0.94 -5.05 -2.25
N ALA A 30 0.25 -3.95 -1.89
CA ALA A 30 0.85 -2.63 -1.80
C ALA A 30 2.00 -2.58 -0.77
N ASN A 31 1.76 -3.13 0.43
CA ASN A 31 2.76 -3.21 1.48
C ASN A 31 4.00 -4.02 1.03
N HIS A 32 3.78 -5.20 0.43
CA HIS A 32 4.86 -6.05 -0.06
C HIS A 32 5.68 -5.36 -1.16
N ALA A 33 5.02 -4.65 -2.10
CA ALA A 33 5.71 -3.90 -3.14
C ALA A 33 6.62 -2.81 -2.58
N ILE A 34 6.15 -2.07 -1.57
CA ILE A 34 6.94 -1.04 -0.89
C ILE A 34 8.14 -1.66 -0.16
N CYS A 35 7.93 -2.77 0.55
CA CYS A 35 9.00 -3.50 1.23
C CYS A 35 10.10 -3.96 0.27
N VAL A 36 9.74 -4.58 -0.85
CA VAL A 36 10.70 -5.04 -1.87
C VAL A 36 11.46 -3.86 -2.46
N ALA A 37 10.78 -2.78 -2.81
CA ALA A 37 11.42 -1.60 -3.37
C ALA A 37 12.38 -0.94 -2.38
N ARG A 38 12.03 -0.88 -1.09
CA ARG A 38 12.92 -0.39 -0.04
C ARG A 38 14.15 -1.27 0.14
N GLN A 39 13.97 -2.60 0.13
CA GLN A 39 15.10 -3.55 0.19
C GLN A 39 16.02 -3.43 -1.03
N ALA A 40 15.47 -3.07 -2.19
CA ALA A 40 16.23 -2.75 -3.39
C ALA A 40 16.91 -1.36 -3.35
N GLY A 41 16.73 -0.57 -2.29
CA GLY A 41 17.37 0.74 -2.12
C GLY A 41 16.66 1.90 -2.81
N PHE A 42 15.40 1.74 -3.23
CA PHE A 42 14.64 2.84 -3.81
C PHE A 42 14.16 3.84 -2.73
N VAL A 43 14.37 5.12 -3.01
CA VAL A 43 13.94 6.24 -2.15
C VAL A 43 12.65 6.90 -2.62
N ALA A 44 12.29 6.71 -3.89
CA ALA A 44 11.07 7.22 -4.51
C ALA A 44 10.39 6.11 -5.32
N ILE A 45 9.09 5.91 -5.09
CA ILE A 45 8.30 4.83 -5.70
C ILE A 45 6.99 5.41 -6.23
N THR A 46 6.59 4.99 -7.43
CA THR A 46 5.21 5.18 -7.90
C THR A 46 4.45 3.87 -7.76
N LEU A 47 3.47 3.82 -6.87
CA LEU A 47 2.60 2.66 -6.70
C LEU A 47 1.33 2.85 -7.55
N ARG A 48 1.13 1.97 -8.53
CA ARG A 48 -0.07 1.94 -9.36
C ARG A 48 -1.06 0.92 -8.80
N THR A 49 -2.31 1.34 -8.65
CA THR A 49 -3.40 0.46 -8.21
C THR A 49 -4.68 0.85 -8.93
N ASP A 50 -5.53 -0.12 -9.21
CA ASP A 50 -6.87 0.04 -9.76
C ASP A 50 -7.96 0.07 -8.66
N SER A 51 -7.53 0.00 -7.39
CA SER A 51 -8.36 0.03 -6.20
C SER A 51 -8.66 1.46 -5.75
N GLU A 52 -9.90 1.88 -5.95
CA GLU A 52 -10.41 3.12 -5.36
C GLU A 52 -10.41 3.05 -3.83
N PHE A 53 -10.64 1.87 -3.26
CA PHE A 53 -10.60 1.66 -1.82
C PHE A 53 -9.22 1.99 -1.25
N MET A 54 -8.14 1.55 -1.89
CA MET A 54 -6.77 1.84 -1.44
C MET A 54 -6.50 3.35 -1.45
N LEU A 55 -6.84 4.03 -2.56
CA LEU A 55 -6.66 5.48 -2.67
C LEU A 55 -7.48 6.24 -1.62
N ASN A 56 -8.71 5.80 -1.36
CA ASN A 56 -9.54 6.37 -0.30
C ASN A 56 -8.96 6.14 1.09
N CYS A 57 -8.38 4.96 1.35
CA CYS A 57 -7.70 4.67 2.62
C CYS A 57 -6.54 5.64 2.89
N LEU A 58 -5.79 6.06 1.86
CA LEU A 58 -4.71 7.05 2.03
C LEU A 58 -5.24 8.42 2.47
N ASN A 59 -6.43 8.79 2.02
CA ASN A 59 -7.09 10.03 2.44
C ASN A 59 -7.64 9.91 3.87
N TRP A 60 -8.23 8.75 4.21
CA TRP A 60 -8.88 8.55 5.49
C TRP A 60 -7.93 8.20 6.64
N LYS A 61 -6.75 7.67 6.35
CA LYS A 61 -5.81 7.18 7.38
C LYS A 61 -5.47 8.23 8.42
N ALA A 62 -5.34 9.51 8.03
CA ALA A 62 -5.01 10.59 8.95
C ALA A 62 -6.13 10.79 9.99
N ASN A 63 -7.39 10.82 9.52
CA ASN A 63 -8.56 10.94 10.38
C ASN A 63 -8.75 9.69 11.25
N TRP A 64 -8.59 8.49 10.67
CA TRP A 64 -8.66 7.25 11.43
C TRP A 64 -7.60 7.17 12.52
N LYS A 65 -6.36 7.54 12.23
CA LYS A 65 -5.28 7.55 13.22
C LYS A 65 -5.57 8.49 14.39
N ALA A 66 -6.12 9.68 14.11
CA ALA A 66 -6.55 10.62 15.15
C ALA A 66 -7.72 10.08 15.98
N ASN A 67 -8.65 9.35 15.36
CA ASN A 67 -9.85 8.81 16.00
C ASN A 67 -9.67 7.37 16.52
N GLY A 68 -8.44 6.89 16.72
CA GLY A 68 -8.17 5.55 17.27
C GLY A 68 -8.63 4.39 16.37
N TRP A 69 -8.54 4.58 15.05
CA TRP A 69 -8.94 3.64 13.99
C TRP A 69 -10.43 3.31 13.96
N ARG A 70 -11.26 4.35 14.09
CA ARG A 70 -12.72 4.27 13.98
C ARG A 70 -13.25 4.97 12.73
N LYS A 71 -14.26 4.36 12.11
CA LYS A 71 -15.06 4.94 11.04
C LYS A 71 -15.98 6.04 11.60
N ALA A 72 -16.55 6.87 10.72
CA ALA A 72 -17.44 7.97 11.12
C ALA A 72 -18.71 7.48 11.85
N ASN A 73 -19.14 6.24 11.59
CA ASN A 73 -20.26 5.59 12.27
C ASN A 73 -19.89 5.02 13.66
N GLY A 74 -18.66 5.21 14.15
CA GLY A 74 -18.19 4.75 15.45
C GLY A 74 -17.64 3.31 15.48
N GLU A 75 -17.85 2.55 14.40
CA GLU A 75 -17.33 1.19 14.26
C GLU A 75 -15.80 1.20 14.04
N LEU A 76 -15.17 0.08 14.37
CA LEU A 76 -13.75 -0.12 14.06
C LEU A 76 -13.55 -0.28 12.56
N VAL A 77 -12.43 0.23 12.06
CA VAL A 77 -12.00 -0.03 10.68
C VAL A 77 -11.65 -1.53 10.56
N GLU A 78 -12.28 -2.23 9.63
CA GLU A 78 -12.11 -3.69 9.48
C GLU A 78 -10.66 -4.07 9.15
N ASN A 79 -10.03 -3.34 8.23
CA ASN A 79 -8.66 -3.58 7.77
C ASN A 79 -7.61 -2.80 8.58
N ARG A 80 -7.89 -2.55 9.87
CA ARG A 80 -7.03 -1.71 10.71
C ARG A 80 -5.59 -2.22 10.74
N GLU A 81 -5.40 -3.52 10.96
CA GLU A 81 -4.07 -4.11 11.15
C GLU A 81 -3.24 -4.00 9.87
N GLU A 82 -3.82 -4.34 8.72
CA GLU A 82 -3.14 -4.23 7.43
C GLU A 82 -2.81 -2.77 7.09
N LEU A 83 -3.71 -1.84 7.38
CA LEU A 83 -3.50 -0.41 7.16
C LEU A 83 -2.45 0.19 8.09
N GLN A 84 -2.33 -0.30 9.33
CA GLN A 84 -1.27 0.13 10.25
C GLN A 84 0.11 -0.29 9.75
N ILE A 85 0.23 -1.52 9.25
CA ILE A 85 1.47 -2.02 8.65
C ILE A 85 1.82 -1.19 7.40
N LEU A 86 0.82 -0.92 6.54
CA LEU A 86 1.02 -0.07 5.37
C LEU A 86 1.46 1.35 5.75
N ASP A 87 0.86 1.98 6.77
CA ASP A 87 1.26 3.33 7.23
C ASP A 87 2.71 3.34 7.72
N GLN A 88 3.18 2.28 8.38
CA GLN A 88 4.57 2.14 8.79
C GLN A 88 5.50 1.93 7.59
N ALA A 89 5.10 1.13 6.60
CA ALA A 89 5.91 0.89 5.40
C ALA A 89 6.07 2.15 4.54
N ILE A 90 5.06 3.01 4.50
CA ILE A 90 5.09 4.30 3.80
C ILE A 90 6.06 5.30 4.48
N GLN A 91 6.31 5.18 5.78
CA GLN A 91 7.20 6.11 6.49
C GLN A 91 8.64 5.97 6.01
N GLY A 92 9.21 7.09 5.55
CA GLY A 92 10.60 7.17 5.10
C GLY A 92 10.82 6.86 3.62
N VAL A 93 9.76 6.69 2.83
CA VAL A 93 9.84 6.53 1.37
C VAL A 93 8.94 7.57 0.71
N ASN A 94 9.42 8.22 -0.36
CA ASN A 94 8.60 9.13 -1.14
C ASN A 94 7.71 8.32 -2.09
N ILE A 95 6.44 8.09 -1.72
CA ILE A 95 5.53 7.25 -2.49
C ILE A 95 4.46 8.10 -3.17
N ASN A 96 4.40 8.02 -4.49
CA ASN A 96 3.33 8.58 -5.29
C ASN A 96 2.32 7.48 -5.64
N PHE A 97 1.07 7.63 -5.23
CA PHE A 97 0.01 6.68 -5.56
C PHE A 97 -0.78 7.18 -6.77
N SER A 98 -0.98 6.33 -7.77
CA SER A 98 -1.74 6.67 -8.98
C SER A 98 -2.79 5.63 -9.30
N ASN A 99 -3.98 6.08 -9.73
CA ASN A 99 -5.06 5.21 -10.20
C ASN A 99 -4.83 4.78 -11.65
N ASP A 100 -4.73 3.48 -11.90
CA ASP A 100 -4.50 2.96 -13.25
C ASP A 100 -5.76 3.07 -14.15
N LYS A 101 -6.97 3.05 -13.57
CA LYS A 101 -8.24 3.18 -14.31
C LYS A 101 -8.42 4.55 -14.98
N LEU A 102 -7.74 5.57 -14.49
CA LEU A 102 -7.84 6.93 -15.03
C LEU A 102 -6.87 7.18 -16.19
N LEU A 103 -5.87 6.32 -16.39
CA LEU A 103 -4.85 6.48 -17.43
C LEU A 103 -5.27 5.88 -18.79
N ASN A 104 -6.30 5.04 -18.81
CA ASN A 104 -6.82 4.36 -20.02
C ASN A 104 -8.14 4.95 -20.54
N LYS A 105 -8.43 6.23 -20.26
CA LYS A 105 -9.54 6.96 -20.89
C LYS A 105 -9.01 7.79 -22.07
N ASN A 106 -8.76 7.13 -23.20
CA ASN A 106 -8.67 7.75 -24.53
C ASN A 106 -9.45 6.90 -25.52
#